data_AF-A0A6B1EJY8-F1
#
_entry.id   AF-A0A6B1EJY8-F1
#
_cell.length_a   1.000
_cell.length_b   1.000
_cell.length_c   1.000
_cell.angle_alpha   90.00
_cell.angle_beta   90.00
_cell.angle_gamma   90.00
#
_symmetry.space_group_name_H-M   'P 1'
#
loop_
_entity.id
_entity.type
_entity.pdbx_description
1 polymer ?
#
loop_
_entity_poly.entity_id
_entity_poly.type
_entity_poly.pdbx_seq_one_letter_code
_entity_poly.pdbx_strand_id
1 'polypeptide(L)'
;MDMYLAARLARIDNVFMKSRRLFSALERPVGTSSGQNRVWHGYAPYNPRMLEKYLAIFRATHNFVFVGTDGETPAMRLGFARQPLTFEDILWPGQRIPRRKRSRRKGRPLADGWPSIPLANRKASAKQDGA
;
A
#
# COMPACT_ATOMS: atom_id res chain seq x y z
N MET A 1 33.19 0.28 -5.66
CA MET A 1 32.81 0.22 -4.23
C MET A 1 32.37 1.61 -3.80
N ASP A 2 31.09 1.97 -4.02
CA ASP A 2 30.57 3.27 -3.56
C ASP A 2 29.04 3.28 -3.31
N MET A 3 28.45 2.12 -3.00
CA MET A 3 27.00 2.02 -2.81
C MET A 3 26.52 2.67 -1.50
N TYR A 4 27.40 2.77 -0.50
CA TYR A 4 27.09 3.35 0.81
C TYR A 4 26.92 4.89 0.74
N LEU A 5 27.66 5.60 -0.13
CA LEU A 5 27.52 7.06 -0.30
C LEU A 5 26.28 7.45 -1.12
N ALA A 6 25.79 6.57 -2.00
CA ALA A 6 24.54 6.76 -2.75
C ALA A 6 23.26 6.43 -1.93
N ALA A 7 23.42 5.80 -0.76
CA ALA A 7 22.31 5.45 0.12
C ALA A 7 21.76 6.69 0.83
N ARG A 8 20.76 7.33 0.22
CA ARG A 8 20.12 8.51 0.82
C ARG A 8 19.28 8.09 2.03
N LEU A 9 19.57 8.65 3.21
CA LEU A 9 18.83 8.41 4.47
C LEU A 9 17.30 8.55 4.28
N ALA A 10 16.88 9.52 3.44
CA ALA A 10 15.48 9.72 3.11
C ALA A 10 14.78 8.49 2.50
N ARG A 11 15.49 7.66 1.71
CA ARG A 11 14.91 6.42 1.16
C ARG A 11 14.68 5.38 2.25
N ILE A 12 15.63 5.26 3.18
CA ILE A 12 15.52 4.35 4.33
C ILE A 12 14.36 4.80 5.24
N ASP A 13 14.28 6.10 5.53
CA ASP A 13 13.19 6.65 6.36
C ASP A 13 11.81 6.43 5.72
N ASN A 14 11.69 6.57 4.39
CA ASN A 14 10.44 6.28 3.68
C ASN A 14 9.96 4.82 3.86
N VAL A 15 10.88 3.84 3.92
CA VAL A 15 10.52 2.45 4.18
C VAL A 15 9.99 2.30 5.62
N PHE A 16 10.65 2.93 6.59
CA PHE A 16 10.20 2.92 7.98
C PHE A 16 8.88 3.69 8.19
N MET A 17 8.66 4.79 7.49
CA MET A 17 7.39 5.52 7.51
C MET A 17 6.26 4.64 6.98
N LYS A 18 6.48 3.90 5.89
CA LYS A 18 5.49 2.97 5.35
C LYS A 18 5.20 1.83 6.33
N SER A 19 6.23 1.18 6.88
CA SER A 19 6.02 0.09 7.83
C SER A 19 5.25 0.53 9.08
N ARG A 20 5.54 1.73 9.61
CA ARG A 20 4.85 2.31 10.79
C ARG A 20 3.40 2.68 10.51
N ARG A 21 3.05 3.09 9.29
CA ARG A 21 1.66 3.44 8.91
C ARG A 21 0.82 2.23 8.52
N LEU A 22 1.46 1.16 8.02
CA LEU A 22 0.77 -0.07 7.61
C LEU A 22 0.47 -0.98 8.79
N PHE A 23 1.36 -1.01 9.78
CA PHE A 23 1.23 -1.88 10.94
C PHE A 23 0.87 -1.06 12.16
N SER A 24 -0.37 -1.17 12.61
CA SER A 24 -0.83 -0.52 13.83
C SER A 24 0.01 -0.92 15.06
N ALA A 25 0.55 -2.15 15.06
CA ALA A 25 1.49 -2.63 16.07
C ALA A 25 2.86 -1.94 16.09
N LEU A 26 3.26 -1.29 14.99
CA LEU A 26 4.47 -0.46 14.88
C LEU A 26 4.17 1.03 14.90
N GLU A 27 2.90 1.40 15.04
CA GLU A 27 2.49 2.77 15.10
C GLU A 27 3.04 3.41 16.37
N ARG A 28 3.50 4.66 16.25
CA ARG A 28 3.86 5.41 17.45
C ARG A 28 2.57 5.73 18.21
N PRO A 29 2.51 5.44 19.51
CA PRO A 29 1.30 5.67 20.24
C PRO A 29 1.01 7.18 20.32
N VAL A 30 -0.24 7.56 20.09
CA VAL A 30 -0.66 8.96 20.03
C VAL A 30 -0.97 9.45 21.43
N GLY A 31 -0.20 10.43 21.92
CA GLY A 31 -0.49 11.12 23.16
C GLY A 31 -1.59 12.17 22.96
N THR A 32 -2.60 12.18 23.82
CA THR A 32 -3.57 13.28 23.92
C THR A 32 -3.12 14.29 24.97
N SER A 33 -3.39 15.58 24.73
CA SER A 33 -2.99 16.69 25.61
C SER A 33 -3.49 16.51 27.06
N SER A 34 -4.68 15.94 27.23
CA SER A 34 -5.28 15.63 28.54
C SER A 34 -4.70 14.40 29.24
N GLY A 35 -3.85 13.62 28.57
CA GLY A 35 -3.40 12.30 29.03
C GLY A 35 -2.25 12.30 30.05
N GLN A 36 -1.71 13.45 30.50
CA GLN A 36 -0.55 13.52 31.40
C GLN A 36 0.60 12.59 30.97
N ASN A 37 0.97 12.58 29.68
CA ASN A 37 1.99 11.69 29.13
C ASN A 37 1.70 10.18 29.27
N ARG A 38 0.47 9.78 29.59
CA ARG A 38 0.03 8.38 29.57
C ARG A 38 -0.31 8.01 28.14
N VAL A 39 0.27 6.90 27.72
CA VAL A 39 0.30 6.47 26.33
C VAL A 39 -0.38 5.11 26.25
N TRP A 40 -1.52 5.01 25.58
CA TRP A 40 -2.21 3.73 25.41
C TRP A 40 -1.49 2.89 24.34
N HIS A 41 -0.88 1.78 24.76
CA HIS A 41 -0.24 0.78 23.88
C HIS A 41 -1.25 -0.20 23.26
N GLY A 42 -2.38 0.28 22.72
CA GLY A 42 -3.54 -0.55 22.34
C GLY A 42 -3.28 -1.54 21.20
N TYR A 43 -2.13 -1.38 20.55
CA TYR A 43 -1.72 -2.12 19.37
C TYR A 43 -0.48 -3.00 19.59
N ALA A 44 0.06 -3.05 20.82
CA ALA A 44 1.21 -3.88 21.12
C ALA A 44 0.93 -5.33 20.67
N PRO A 45 1.76 -5.92 19.80
CA PRO A 45 1.51 -7.28 19.34
C PRO A 45 1.69 -8.20 20.54
N TYR A 46 0.61 -8.83 20.99
CA TYR A 46 0.63 -9.83 22.07
C TYR A 46 1.70 -10.91 21.87
N ASN A 47 2.11 -11.15 20.61
CA ASN A 47 3.23 -12.00 20.25
C ASN A 47 4.14 -11.30 19.21
N PRO A 48 5.42 -11.03 19.52
CA PRO A 48 6.35 -10.40 18.58
C PRO A 48 6.61 -11.24 17.32
N ARG A 49 6.37 -12.56 17.34
CA ARG A 49 6.45 -13.41 16.13
C ARG A 49 5.43 -13.01 15.07
N MET A 50 4.31 -12.39 15.43
CA MET A 50 3.36 -11.88 14.43
C MET A 50 3.93 -10.69 13.67
N LEU A 51 4.68 -9.83 14.38
CA LEU A 51 5.36 -8.70 13.76
C LEU A 51 6.39 -9.14 12.72
N GLU A 52 7.16 -10.19 13.02
CA GLU A 52 8.10 -10.79 12.08
C GLU A 52 7.39 -11.24 10.79
N LYS A 53 6.26 -11.93 10.90
CA LYS A 53 5.45 -12.37 9.74
C LYS A 53 4.94 -11.19 8.93
N TYR A 54 4.45 -10.14 9.59
CA TYR A 54 4.00 -8.92 8.92
C TYR A 54 5.13 -8.25 8.14
N LEU A 55 6.31 -8.12 8.74
CA LEU A 55 7.48 -7.54 8.09
C LEU A 55 7.97 -8.41 6.92
N ALA A 56 7.89 -9.73 7.03
CA ALA A 56 8.21 -10.64 5.93
C ALA A 56 7.27 -10.44 4.72
N ILE A 57 5.96 -10.32 4.97
CA ILE A 57 4.97 -10.01 3.94
C ILE A 57 5.22 -8.63 3.32
N PHE A 58 5.48 -7.62 4.14
CA PHE A 58 5.81 -6.27 3.66
C PHE A 58 7.07 -6.27 2.78
N ARG A 59 8.12 -6.98 3.18
CA ARG A 59 9.34 -7.10 2.39
C ARG A 59 9.07 -7.71 1.02
N ALA A 60 8.30 -8.80 0.95
CA ALA A 60 7.97 -9.46 -0.31
C ALA A 60 7.14 -8.54 -1.21
N THR A 61 6.06 -7.97 -0.68
CA THR A 61 5.13 -7.12 -1.44
C THR A 61 5.77 -5.81 -1.89
N HIS A 62 6.51 -5.14 -1.01
CA HIS A 62 7.15 -3.86 -1.33
C HIS A 62 8.23 -4.01 -2.40
N ASN A 63 9.01 -5.10 -2.37
CA ASN A 63 10.11 -5.29 -3.32
C ASN A 63 9.65 -5.83 -4.67
N PHE A 64 8.62 -6.67 -4.70
CA PHE A 64 8.27 -7.43 -5.92
C PHE A 64 6.91 -7.10 -6.52
N VAL A 65 5.97 -6.53 -5.76
CA VAL A 65 4.59 -6.27 -6.24
C VAL A 65 4.34 -4.79 -6.48
N PHE A 66 4.68 -3.93 -5.52
CA PHE A 66 4.35 -2.52 -5.62
C PHE A 66 5.30 -1.76 -6.57
N VAL A 67 4.70 -1.18 -7.60
CA VAL A 67 5.39 -0.34 -8.59
C VAL A 67 5.43 1.12 -8.14
N GLY A 68 6.53 1.80 -8.44
CA GLY A 68 6.67 3.24 -8.26
C GLY A 68 6.00 4.04 -9.38
N THR A 69 6.20 5.35 -9.37
CA THR A 69 5.77 6.26 -10.45
C THR A 69 6.47 6.00 -11.77
N ASP A 70 7.66 5.42 -11.70
CA ASP A 70 8.48 4.94 -12.81
C ASP A 70 8.00 3.59 -13.40
N GLY A 71 6.97 2.97 -12.82
CA GLY A 71 6.44 1.68 -13.29
C GLY A 71 7.28 0.46 -12.89
N GLU A 72 8.38 0.66 -12.17
CA GLU A 72 9.29 -0.41 -11.76
C GLU A 72 9.18 -0.72 -10.26
N THR A 73 9.38 -1.99 -9.91
CA THR A 73 9.49 -2.43 -8.51
C THR A 73 10.93 -2.26 -8.00
N PRO A 74 11.16 -2.15 -6.69
CA PRO A 74 12.53 -2.10 -6.15
C PRO A 74 13.41 -3.26 -6.58
N ALA A 75 12.86 -4.48 -6.69
CA ALA A 75 13.60 -5.63 -7.18
C ALA A 75 13.99 -5.51 -8.66
N MET A 76 13.17 -4.87 -9.49
CA MET A 76 13.50 -4.59 -10.89
C MET A 76 14.66 -3.59 -11.01
N ARG A 77 14.63 -2.50 -10.23
CA ARG A 77 15.71 -1.50 -10.21
C ARG A 77 17.07 -2.10 -9.82
N LEU A 78 17.06 -3.16 -9.02
CA LEU A 78 18.26 -3.89 -8.60
C LEU A 78 18.62 -5.06 -9.53
N GLY A 79 17.80 -5.37 -10.54
CA GLY A 79 18.01 -6.47 -11.48
C GLY A 79 17.62 -7.86 -10.97
N PHE A 80 16.97 -7.98 -9.81
CA PHE A 80 16.50 -9.26 -9.26
C PHE A 80 15.22 -9.79 -9.91
N ALA A 81 14.41 -8.90 -10.50
CA ALA A 81 13.16 -9.26 -11.15
C ALA A 81 13.06 -8.63 -12.55
N ARG A 82 12.44 -9.34 -13.50
CA ARG A 82 12.23 -8.85 -14.87
C ARG A 82 10.93 -8.05 -15.03
N GLN A 83 9.94 -8.33 -14.20
CA GLN A 83 8.62 -7.70 -14.23
C GLN A 83 8.03 -7.66 -12.81
N PRO A 84 7.01 -6.82 -12.56
CA PRO A 84 6.26 -6.84 -11.31
C PRO A 84 5.56 -8.20 -11.14
N LEU A 85 5.70 -8.81 -9.97
CA LEU A 85 5.01 -10.05 -9.61
C LEU A 85 3.61 -9.75 -9.08
N THR A 86 2.66 -10.65 -9.30
CA THR A 86 1.36 -10.57 -8.62
C THR A 86 1.35 -11.38 -7.32
N PHE A 87 0.31 -11.20 -6.50
CA PHE A 87 0.17 -11.98 -5.26
C PHE A 87 0.06 -13.47 -5.54
N GLU A 88 -0.56 -13.85 -6.66
CA GLU A 88 -0.68 -15.25 -7.06
C GLU A 88 0.67 -15.87 -7.38
N ASP A 89 1.57 -15.13 -8.03
CA ASP A 89 2.91 -15.62 -8.35
C ASP A 89 3.74 -15.90 -7.07
N ILE A 90 3.45 -15.17 -5.99
CA ILE A 90 4.12 -15.32 -4.68
C ILE A 90 3.50 -16.47 -3.87
N LEU A 91 2.17 -16.57 -3.85
CA LEU A 91 1.45 -17.57 -3.05
C LEU A 91 1.44 -18.96 -3.70
N TRP A 92 1.39 -19.03 -5.03
CA TRP A 92 1.30 -20.26 -5.81
C TRP A 92 2.31 -20.30 -6.97
N PRO A 93 3.61 -20.33 -6.66
CA PRO A 93 4.64 -20.33 -7.69
C PRO A 93 4.51 -21.56 -8.60
N GLY A 94 4.53 -21.33 -9.92
CA GLY A 94 4.50 -22.39 -10.93
C GLY A 94 3.12 -23.00 -11.22
N GLN A 95 2.07 -22.65 -10.47
CA GLN A 95 0.73 -23.09 -10.78
C GLN A 95 0.06 -22.14 -11.78
N ARG A 96 -0.39 -22.69 -12.92
CA ARG A 96 -1.23 -21.95 -13.87
C ARG A 96 -2.65 -21.87 -13.34
N ILE A 97 -2.93 -20.90 -12.48
CA ILE A 97 -4.30 -20.59 -12.09
C ILE A 97 -4.95 -19.84 -13.27
N PRO A 98 -6.04 -20.36 -13.86
CA PRO A 98 -6.69 -19.68 -14.97
C PRO A 98 -7.15 -18.30 -14.50
N ARG A 99 -6.55 -17.25 -15.07
CA ARG A 99 -6.92 -15.86 -14.76
C ARG A 99 -8.37 -15.66 -15.14
N ARG A 100 -9.25 -15.60 -14.13
CA ARG A 100 -10.64 -15.20 -14.34
C ARG A 100 -10.60 -13.77 -14.86
N LYS A 101 -10.78 -13.58 -16.18
CA LYS A 101 -10.99 -12.26 -16.76
C LYS A 101 -12.09 -11.62 -15.92
N ARG A 102 -11.78 -10.56 -15.16
CA ARG A 102 -12.83 -9.75 -14.53
C ARG A 102 -13.67 -9.28 -15.70
N SER A 103 -14.84 -9.91 -15.90
CA SER A 103 -15.79 -9.38 -16.84
C SER A 103 -16.06 -7.98 -16.35
N ARG A 104 -15.74 -6.98 -17.18
CA ARG A 104 -16.22 -5.63 -16.96
C ARG A 104 -17.73 -5.81 -16.95
N ARG A 105 -18.34 -5.90 -15.76
CA ARG A 105 -19.79 -5.94 -15.65
C ARG A 105 -20.24 -4.67 -16.37
N LYS A 106 -20.78 -4.80 -17.59
CA LYS A 106 -21.60 -3.75 -18.18
C LYS A 106 -22.60 -3.43 -17.07
N GLY A 107 -22.63 -2.16 -16.64
CA GLY A 107 -23.55 -1.73 -15.60
C GLY A 107 -24.91 -2.33 -15.91
N ARG A 108 -25.47 -3.08 -14.97
CA ARG A 108 -26.87 -3.48 -15.08
C ARG A 108 -27.65 -2.18 -15.25
N PRO A 109 -28.53 -2.02 -16.26
CA PRO A 109 -29.41 -0.86 -16.26
C PRO A 109 -30.10 -0.83 -14.89
N LEU A 110 -30.01 0.33 -14.21
CA LEU A 110 -30.70 0.53 -12.95
C LEU A 110 -32.18 0.36 -13.27
N ALA A 111 -32.84 -0.62 -12.66
CA ALA A 111 -34.25 -0.88 -12.92
C ALA A 111 -35.08 0.40 -12.71
N ASP A 112 -36.05 0.60 -13.60
CA ASP A 112 -36.93 1.78 -13.66
C ASP A 112 -37.58 2.02 -12.28
N GLY A 113 -37.07 2.99 -11.52
CA GLY A 113 -37.68 3.41 -10.25
C GLY A 113 -36.76 3.65 -9.06
N TRP A 114 -35.45 3.39 -9.15
CA TRP A 114 -34.52 3.80 -8.08
C TRP A 114 -33.95 5.19 -8.37
N PRO A 115 -33.97 6.14 -7.42
CA PRO A 115 -33.34 7.43 -7.62
C PRO A 115 -31.84 7.23 -7.85
N SER A 116 -31.32 7.74 -8.96
CA SER A 116 -29.90 7.83 -9.23
C SER A 116 -29.23 8.56 -8.08
N ILE A 117 -28.46 7.87 -7.24
CA ILE A 117 -27.58 8.54 -6.29
C ILE A 117 -26.60 9.35 -7.16
N PRO A 118 -26.62 10.69 -7.11
CA PRO A 118 -25.67 11.46 -7.89
C PRO A 118 -24.27 11.13 -7.37
N LEU A 119 -23.49 10.41 -8.18
CA LEU A 119 -22.05 10.36 -8.00
C LEU A 119 -21.56 11.79 -8.14
N ALA A 120 -21.34 12.46 -7.00
CA ALA A 120 -20.88 13.84 -6.94
C ALA A 120 -19.72 14.01 -7.93
N ASN A 121 -19.98 14.80 -8.96
CA ASN A 121 -19.10 14.98 -10.10
C ASN A 121 -17.87 15.78 -9.65
N ARG A 122 -16.78 15.07 -9.33
CA ARG A 122 -15.51 15.66 -8.86
C ARG A 122 -14.73 16.40 -9.96
N LYS A 123 -15.39 16.84 -11.05
CA LYS A 123 -14.80 17.54 -12.20
C LYS A 123 -15.33 18.96 -12.41
N ALA A 124 -15.93 19.59 -11.40
CA ALA A 124 -16.38 20.98 -11.46
C ALA A 124 -15.87 21.79 -10.25
N SER A 125 -14.56 21.97 -10.13
CA SER A 125 -13.98 23.00 -9.24
C SER A 125 -12.70 23.64 -9.80
N ALA A 126 -12.47 23.54 -11.11
CA ALA A 126 -11.31 24.14 -11.77
C ALA A 126 -11.75 25.14 -12.84
N LYS A 127 -12.63 26.10 -12.48
CA LYS A 127 -12.82 27.35 -13.23
C LYS A 127 -13.73 28.32 -12.45
N GLN A 128 -13.22 28.93 -11.39
CA GLN A 128 -13.80 30.13 -10.78
C GLN A 128 -12.69 30.78 -9.97
N ASP A 129 -11.84 31.53 -10.67
CA ASP A 129 -11.01 32.62 -10.17
C ASP A 129 -10.61 33.41 -11.43
N GLY A 130 -11.30 34.52 -11.67
CA GLY A 130 -11.13 35.32 -12.88
C GLY A 130 -12.34 36.21 -13.19
N ALA A 131 -12.60 37.17 -12.31
CA ALA A 131 -13.18 38.47 -12.60
C ALA A 131 -12.86 39.40 -11.43
#